data_AF-A0A2X1MG28-F1
#
_entry.id   AF-A0A2X1MG28-F1
#
_cell.length_a   1.000
_cell.length_b   1.000
_cell.length_c   1.000
_cell.angle_alpha   90.00
_cell.angle_beta   90.00
_cell.angle_gamma   90.00
#
_symmetry.space_group_name_H-M   'P 1'
#
loop_
_entity.id
_entity.type
_entity.pdbx_description
1 polymer ?
#
loop_
_entity_poly.entity_id
_entity_poly.type
_entity_poly.pdbx_seq_one_letter_code
_entity_poly.pdbx_strand_id
1 'polypeptide(L)'
;MRTEAGDYQRVDAVIDKDLSTALLAREIHADILVITTGVEKVCIHFGKPQQQALDRVDIATMTRYMQEGHFPPGSMLPKIIASLTFLEQGGKEVIITTPECLPAALRGETGTHIIKT
;
A
#
# COMPACT_ATOMS: atom_id res chain seq x y z
N MET A 1 22.86 -8.99 -8.52
CA MET A 1 23.21 -9.61 -9.83
C MET A 1 23.89 -10.94 -9.60
N ARG A 2 23.82 -11.88 -10.57
CA ARG A 2 24.58 -13.13 -10.51
C ARG A 2 25.92 -12.98 -11.22
N THR A 3 26.98 -13.53 -10.65
CA THR A 3 28.26 -13.68 -11.33
C THR A 3 28.18 -14.77 -12.40
N GLU A 4 29.17 -14.83 -13.28
CA GLU A 4 29.34 -15.97 -14.21
C GLU A 4 29.51 -17.31 -13.45
N ALA A 5 30.02 -17.27 -12.21
CA ALA A 5 30.14 -18.43 -11.33
C ALA A 5 28.83 -18.80 -10.58
N GLY A 6 27.77 -18.00 -10.74
CA GLY A 6 26.47 -18.23 -10.12
C GLY A 6 26.28 -17.60 -8.72
N ASP A 7 27.29 -16.94 -8.17
CA ASP A 7 27.24 -16.28 -6.87
C ASP A 7 26.44 -14.97 -6.91
N TYR A 8 25.96 -14.53 -5.75
CA TYR A 8 25.26 -13.26 -5.60
C TYR A 8 26.23 -12.10 -5.32
N GLN A 9 26.13 -11.03 -6.10
CA GLN A 9 26.84 -9.78 -5.86
C GLN A 9 25.92 -8.73 -5.24
N ARG A 10 26.47 -7.97 -4.27
CA ARG A 10 25.87 -6.73 -3.77
C ARG A 10 25.90 -5.67 -4.86
N VAL A 11 24.86 -4.86 -4.87
CA VAL A 11 24.71 -3.71 -5.77
C VAL A 11 24.18 -2.54 -4.96
N ASP A 12 24.59 -1.34 -5.33
CA ASP A 12 24.03 -0.12 -4.75
C ASP A 12 22.66 0.13 -5.39
N ALA A 13 21.61 -0.09 -4.63
CA ALA A 13 20.22 0.10 -5.05
C ALA A 13 19.36 0.46 -3.83
N VAL A 14 18.26 1.17 -4.06
CA VAL A 14 17.22 1.39 -3.05
C VAL A 14 16.07 0.45 -3.35
N ILE A 15 15.76 -0.40 -2.38
CA ILE A 15 14.62 -1.31 -2.45
C ILE A 15 13.42 -0.61 -1.82
N ASP A 16 12.33 -0.50 -2.56
CA ASP A 16 11.07 0.03 -2.01
C ASP A 16 10.51 -0.95 -0.96
N LYS A 17 10.33 -0.46 0.26
CA LYS A 17 9.89 -1.29 1.39
C LYS A 17 8.47 -1.80 1.24
N ASP A 18 7.59 -1.03 0.60
CA ASP A 18 6.17 -1.34 0.51
C ASP A 18 5.98 -2.41 -0.58
N LEU A 19 6.68 -2.28 -1.71
CA LEU A 19 6.71 -3.31 -2.75
C LEU A 19 7.35 -4.63 -2.26
N SER A 20 8.42 -4.54 -1.48
CA SER A 20 9.08 -5.74 -0.92
C SER A 20 8.21 -6.45 0.10
N THR A 21 7.50 -5.68 0.92
CA THR A 21 6.56 -6.24 1.90
C THR A 21 5.36 -6.88 1.19
N ALA A 22 4.82 -6.25 0.15
CA ALA A 22 3.76 -6.84 -0.66
C ALA A 22 4.19 -8.15 -1.32
N LEU A 23 5.43 -8.21 -1.85
CA LEU A 23 6.02 -9.43 -2.37
C LEU A 23 6.13 -10.51 -1.30
N LEU A 24 6.68 -10.20 -0.13
CA LEU A 24 6.81 -11.16 0.97
C LEU A 24 5.44 -11.66 1.45
N ALA A 25 4.48 -10.75 1.63
CA ALA A 25 3.12 -11.05 2.07
C ALA A 25 2.43 -12.04 1.10
N ARG A 26 2.68 -11.91 -0.21
CA ARG A 26 2.25 -12.91 -1.19
C ARG A 26 2.91 -14.26 -0.97
N GLU A 27 4.24 -14.31 -0.87
CA GLU A 27 4.99 -15.56 -0.74
C GLU A 27 4.62 -16.35 0.52
N ILE A 28 4.15 -15.67 1.57
CA ILE A 28 3.64 -16.31 2.80
C ILE A 28 2.12 -16.53 2.80
N HIS A 29 1.43 -16.22 1.70
CA HIS A 29 -0.02 -16.30 1.57
C HIS A 29 -0.79 -15.53 2.66
N ALA A 30 -0.34 -14.31 2.98
CA ALA A 30 -1.03 -13.45 3.93
C ALA A 30 -2.40 -13.02 3.39
N ASP A 31 -3.40 -13.01 4.27
CA ASP A 31 -4.75 -12.52 3.96
C ASP A 31 -4.81 -10.99 3.94
N ILE A 32 -4.10 -10.36 4.87
CA ILE A 32 -4.14 -8.91 5.11
C ILE A 32 -2.72 -8.35 5.06
N LEU A 33 -2.55 -7.26 4.32
CA LEU A 33 -1.35 -6.45 4.34
C LEU A 33 -1.64 -5.14 5.08
N VAL A 34 -0.80 -4.77 6.04
CA VAL A 34 -0.94 -3.49 6.75
C VAL A 34 0.29 -2.62 6.50
N ILE A 35 0.05 -1.41 5.99
CA ILE A 35 1.08 -0.41 5.70
C ILE A 35 0.93 0.73 6.69
N THR A 36 1.93 0.90 7.57
CA THR A 36 1.99 2.05 8.47
C THR A 36 2.70 3.24 7.83
N THR A 37 2.13 4.44 7.99
CA THR A 37 2.58 5.69 7.39
C THR A 37 2.32 6.89 8.31
N GLY A 38 2.65 8.10 7.88
CA GLY A 38 2.49 9.34 8.67
C GLY A 38 1.10 9.96 8.68
N VAL A 39 0.09 9.28 8.12
CA VAL A 39 -1.31 9.75 8.09
C VAL A 39 -2.25 8.62 8.48
N GLU A 40 -3.31 8.95 9.20
CA GLU A 40 -4.30 7.99 9.67
C GLU A 40 -5.12 7.38 8.54
N LYS A 41 -5.46 8.20 7.52
CA LYS A 41 -6.20 7.80 6.33
C LYS A 41 -5.57 8.38 5.07
N VAL A 42 -5.66 7.63 3.99
CA VAL A 42 -5.38 8.10 2.63
C VAL A 42 -6.44 9.12 2.24
N CYS A 43 -6.04 10.19 1.57
CA CYS A 43 -6.97 11.22 1.11
C CYS A 43 -6.86 11.43 -0.41
N ILE A 44 -7.98 11.74 -1.04
CA ILE A 44 -8.01 12.41 -2.34
C ILE A 44 -8.04 13.93 -2.13
N HIS A 45 -7.64 14.68 -3.16
CA HIS A 45 -7.48 16.13 -3.10
C HIS A 45 -6.64 16.61 -1.89
N PHE A 46 -5.59 15.87 -1.56
CA PHE A 46 -4.74 16.15 -0.38
C PHE A 46 -4.20 17.59 -0.40
N GLY A 47 -4.32 18.29 0.74
CA GLY A 47 -3.91 19.69 0.91
C GLY A 47 -4.82 20.72 0.22
N LYS A 48 -5.98 20.32 -0.31
CA LYS A 48 -6.95 21.21 -0.97
C LYS A 48 -8.25 21.32 -0.17
N PRO A 49 -9.09 22.35 -0.40
CA PRO A 49 -10.36 22.50 0.31
C PRO A 49 -11.31 21.31 0.15
N GLN A 50 -11.20 20.57 -0.96
CA GLN A 50 -12.00 19.37 -1.25
C GLN A 50 -11.34 18.09 -0.73
N GLN A 51 -10.34 18.19 0.16
CA GLN A 51 -9.69 17.02 0.73
C GLN A 51 -10.72 16.07 1.35
N GLN A 52 -10.67 14.81 0.94
CA GLN A 52 -11.57 13.78 1.42
C GLN A 52 -10.75 12.57 1.86
N ALA A 53 -10.89 12.19 3.13
CA ALA A 53 -10.33 10.95 3.65
C ALA A 53 -11.11 9.75 3.13
N LEU A 54 -10.39 8.68 2.81
CA LEU A 54 -10.93 7.42 2.34
C LEU A 54 -11.02 6.45 3.50
N ASP A 55 -12.23 5.98 3.79
CA ASP A 55 -12.48 4.90 4.75
C ASP A 55 -12.30 3.55 4.03
N ARG A 56 -13.41 2.95 3.58
CA ARG A 56 -13.40 1.71 2.83
C ARG A 56 -13.59 1.96 1.35
N VAL A 57 -12.71 1.40 0.53
CA VAL A 57 -12.66 1.63 -0.92
C VAL A 57 -12.30 0.35 -1.64
N ASP A 58 -12.84 0.16 -2.84
CA ASP A 58 -12.52 -1.00 -3.67
C ASP A 58 -11.33 -0.74 -4.60
N ILE A 59 -10.82 -1.82 -5.20
CA ILE A 59 -9.72 -1.79 -6.17
C ILE A 59 -10.04 -0.86 -7.34
N ALA A 60 -11.25 -0.92 -7.89
CA ALA A 60 -11.63 -0.12 -9.05
C ALA A 60 -11.59 1.39 -8.75
N THR A 61 -12.14 1.79 -7.61
CA THR A 61 -12.15 3.17 -7.14
C THR A 61 -10.73 3.66 -6.84
N MET A 62 -9.93 2.85 -6.16
CA MET A 62 -8.55 3.21 -5.84
C MET A 62 -7.69 3.34 -7.10
N THR A 63 -7.85 2.44 -8.08
CA THR A 63 -7.19 2.52 -9.38
C THR A 63 -7.59 3.77 -10.15
N ARG A 64 -8.87 4.13 -10.14
CA ARG A 64 -9.34 5.39 -10.75
C ARG A 64 -8.67 6.60 -10.09
N TYR A 65 -8.66 6.68 -8.76
CA TYR A 65 -8.02 7.79 -8.05
C TYR A 65 -6.51 7.87 -8.30
N MET A 66 -5.86 6.73 -8.46
CA MET A 66 -4.45 6.65 -8.86
C MET A 66 -4.23 7.24 -10.26
N GLN A 67 -5.08 6.88 -11.23
CA GLN A 67 -5.02 7.40 -12.61
C GLN A 67 -5.36 8.90 -12.69
N GLU A 68 -6.24 9.39 -11.82
CA GLU A 68 -6.57 10.82 -11.66
C GLU A 68 -5.43 11.63 -11.00
N GLY A 69 -4.35 10.98 -10.55
CA GLY A 69 -3.17 11.64 -10.01
C GLY A 69 -3.34 12.16 -8.59
N HIS A 70 -4.23 11.58 -7.79
CA HIS A 70 -4.44 12.01 -6.40
C HIS A 70 -3.27 11.68 -5.46
N PHE A 71 -2.41 10.73 -5.83
CA PHE A 71 -1.37 10.21 -4.95
C PHE A 71 0.03 10.66 -5.41
N PRO A 72 0.81 11.36 -4.58
CA PRO A 72 2.14 11.82 -4.95
C PRO A 72 3.15 10.67 -5.17
N PRO A 73 4.00 10.73 -6.22
CA PRO A 73 4.94 9.67 -6.59
C PRO A 73 6.02 9.37 -5.54
N GLY A 74 6.38 10.37 -4.73
CA GLY A 74 7.42 10.23 -3.70
C GLY A 74 6.94 9.73 -2.33
N SER A 75 5.65 9.44 -2.17
CA SER A 75 5.11 9.08 -0.85
C SER A 75 3.94 8.10 -0.92
N MET A 76 2.77 8.54 -1.35
CA MET A 76 1.55 7.74 -1.27
C MET A 76 1.39 6.81 -2.47
N LEU A 77 1.79 7.22 -3.67
CA LEU A 77 1.61 6.41 -4.88
C LEU A 77 2.29 5.02 -4.79
N PRO A 78 3.54 4.87 -4.30
CA PRO A 78 4.14 3.55 -4.13
C PRO A 78 3.33 2.63 -3.21
N LYS A 79 2.71 3.18 -2.16
CA LYS A 79 1.84 2.44 -1.23
C LYS A 79 0.58 1.95 -1.93
N ILE A 80 -0.04 2.80 -2.74
CA ILE A 80 -1.23 2.43 -3.50
C ILE A 80 -0.89 1.35 -4.53
N ILE A 81 0.22 1.48 -5.26
CA ILE A 81 0.68 0.46 -6.21
C ILE A 81 0.93 -0.88 -5.49
N ALA A 82 1.63 -0.88 -4.36
CA ALA A 82 1.88 -2.08 -3.56
C ALA A 82 0.57 -2.72 -3.07
N SER A 83 -0.38 -1.89 -2.62
CA SER A 83 -1.68 -2.34 -2.14
C SER A 83 -2.49 -3.03 -3.24
N LEU A 84 -2.62 -2.39 -4.41
CA LEU A 84 -3.33 -2.94 -5.55
C LEU A 84 -2.67 -4.23 -6.04
N THR A 85 -1.33 -4.25 -6.12
CA THR A 85 -0.56 -5.43 -6.52
C THR A 85 -0.83 -6.62 -5.58
N PHE A 86 -0.82 -6.40 -4.26
CA PHE A 86 -1.10 -7.46 -3.28
C PHE A 86 -2.53 -8.03 -3.44
N LEU A 87 -3.52 -7.15 -3.63
CA LEU A 87 -4.93 -7.56 -3.80
C LEU A 87 -5.19 -8.30 -5.11
N GLU A 88 -4.55 -7.87 -6.20
CA GLU A 88 -4.60 -8.56 -7.50
C GLU A 88 -4.00 -9.97 -7.39
N GLN A 89 -2.96 -10.14 -6.57
CA GLN A 89 -2.25 -11.41 -6.37
C GLN A 89 -2.89 -12.36 -5.34
N GLY A 90 -4.11 -12.04 -4.88
CA GLY A 90 -4.92 -12.94 -4.05
C GLY A 90 -5.06 -12.53 -2.59
N GLY A 91 -4.40 -11.43 -2.18
CA GLY A 91 -4.68 -10.79 -0.89
C GLY A 91 -6.14 -10.36 -0.77
N LYS A 92 -6.67 -10.34 0.46
CA LYS A 92 -8.07 -10.02 0.72
C LYS A 92 -8.29 -8.56 1.07
N GLU A 93 -7.37 -7.97 1.82
CA GLU A 93 -7.50 -6.60 2.33
C GLU A 93 -6.14 -5.93 2.52
N VAL A 94 -6.09 -4.62 2.26
CA VAL A 94 -4.97 -3.77 2.64
C VAL A 94 -5.45 -2.67 3.56
N ILE A 95 -4.73 -2.46 4.66
CA ILE A 95 -5.00 -1.38 5.63
C ILE A 95 -3.85 -0.39 5.59
N ILE A 96 -4.14 0.88 5.37
CA ILE A 96 -3.17 1.97 5.44
C ILE A 96 -3.55 2.88 6.61
N THR A 97 -2.65 3.05 7.57
CA THR A 97 -2.89 3.89 8.76
C THR A 97 -1.57 4.33 9.43
N THR A 98 -1.62 4.98 10.60
CA THR A 98 -0.42 5.24 11.41
C THR A 98 -0.12 4.10 12.39
N PRO A 99 1.12 4.00 12.90
CA PRO A 99 1.45 3.02 13.94
C PRO A 99 0.57 3.12 15.19
N GLU A 100 0.17 4.34 15.58
CA GLU A 100 -0.64 4.60 16.78
C GLU A 100 -2.08 4.12 16.58
N CYS A 101 -2.62 4.29 15.38
CA CYS A 101 -3.98 3.89 15.02
C CYS A 101 -4.09 2.41 14.65
N LEU A 102 -2.97 1.69 14.51
CA LEU A 102 -2.96 0.30 14.05
C LEU A 102 -3.93 -0.63 14.82
N PRO A 103 -4.00 -0.63 16.16
CA PRO A 103 -4.94 -1.50 16.86
C PRO A 103 -6.41 -1.20 16.52
N ALA A 104 -6.76 0.07 16.35
CA ALA A 104 -8.11 0.51 15.99
C ALA A 104 -8.44 0.20 14.52
N ALA A 105 -7.45 0.38 13.62
CA ALA A 105 -7.60 0.04 12.21
C ALA A 105 -7.80 -1.46 12.00
N LEU A 106 -7.10 -2.32 12.76
CA LEU A 106 -7.33 -3.77 12.73
C LEU A 106 -8.74 -4.18 13.19
N ARG A 107 -9.43 -3.33 13.98
CA ARG A 107 -10.83 -3.52 14.37
C ARG A 107 -11.82 -2.89 13.38
N GLY A 108 -11.34 -2.23 12.33
CA GLY A 108 -12.17 -1.53 11.34
C GLY A 108 -12.72 -0.19 11.83
N GLU A 109 -12.16 0.38 12.90
CA GLU A 109 -12.65 1.63 13.51
C GLU A 109 -12.04 2.88 12.83
N THR A 110 -10.89 2.73 12.19
CA THR A 110 -10.19 3.80 11.46
C THR A 110 -9.28 3.21 10.38
N GLY A 111 -8.46 4.04 9.72
CA GLY A 111 -7.60 3.63 8.61
C GLY A 111 -8.32 3.68 7.27
N THR A 112 -7.54 3.53 6.21
CA THR A 112 -8.09 3.27 4.87
C THR A 112 -8.03 1.78 4.58
N HIS A 113 -9.19 1.19 4.32
CA HIS A 113 -9.38 -0.23 4.02
C HIS A 113 -9.61 -0.41 2.51
N ILE A 114 -8.64 -0.98 1.82
CA ILE A 114 -8.73 -1.30 0.40
C ILE A 114 -9.10 -2.77 0.28
N ILE A 115 -10.27 -3.04 -0.31
CA ILE A 115 -10.85 -4.39 -0.38
C ILE A 115 -11.07 -4.85 -1.81
N LYS A 116 -11.02 -6.16 -1.99
CA LYS A 116 -11.45 -6.84 -3.22
C LYS A 116 -12.97 -7.06 -3.13
N THR A 117 -13.73 -6.41 -4.00
CA THR A 117 -15.19 -6.57 -4.12
C THR A 117 -15.57 -7.91 -4.74
#